data_AF-A0A7K3Z6P3-F1
#
_entry.id   AF-A0A7K3Z6P3-F1
#
_cell.length_a   1.000
_cell.length_b   1.000
_cell.length_c   1.000
_cell.angle_alpha   90.00
_cell.angle_beta   90.00
_cell.angle_gamma   90.00
#
_symmetry.space_group_name_H-M   'P 1'
#
loop_
_entity.id
_entity.type
_entity.pdbx_description
1 polymer ?
#
loop_
_entity_poly.entity_id
_entity_poly.type
_entity_poly.pdbx_seq_one_letter_code
_entity_poly.pdbx_strand_id
1 'polypeptide(L)'
;MTNPGVKQFILPYSAEQVSGNQAEAAAIFTYAEQSRNKNHGVLMKQTTETLTFIAKLGYPLWVYPQTPIKVIFDGLNSISHTIPIMQPLSAATFLDKLELNQRPREKYIGFLVEYGGYFQQPTKEASIMVPGLIVDEEFKDEIDCYCKQASRVPSDENLIAPLISQKDIALNLELLEKTYSQFREEKEKLAQCIKQLQKMVSQHLTELEYEAAAVKEEIEAKIKAQQEFINPKIAKLDSEYKQKTKKIEDKYNSEIEKLEKQKIKNGKTIASNEGKIRTYEVKAKTQSKKGHKIYEKRWKRKLKDTQKTQSKLKKEQKNIQKEIERLSKQKDEALSAIKSELEAKI
;
A
#
# COMPACT_ATOMS: atom_id res chain seq x y z
N MET A 1 0.15 -41.34 28.27
CA MET A 1 1.02 -42.37 27.68
C MET A 1 2.37 -42.27 28.37
N THR A 2 2.91 -43.43 28.70
CA THR A 2 3.99 -43.76 29.64
C THR A 2 5.22 -42.83 29.67
N ASN A 3 5.56 -42.42 30.89
CA ASN A 3 6.71 -41.62 31.30
C ASN A 3 8.04 -42.30 30.93
N PRO A 4 8.88 -41.76 30.04
CA PRO A 4 10.20 -42.30 29.78
C PRO A 4 11.22 -41.65 30.73
N GLY A 5 11.57 -42.39 31.79
CA GLY A 5 12.85 -42.34 32.49
C GLY A 5 13.42 -40.95 32.81
N VAL A 6 12.91 -40.32 33.87
CA VAL A 6 13.73 -39.39 34.66
C VAL A 6 14.90 -40.20 35.22
N LYS A 7 16.07 -40.10 34.59
CA LYS A 7 17.32 -40.48 35.26
C LYS A 7 17.56 -39.40 36.29
N GLN A 8 17.08 -39.65 37.50
CA GLN A 8 17.46 -38.88 38.66
C GLN A 8 18.98 -39.00 38.77
N PHE A 9 19.71 -37.92 38.49
CA PHE A 9 21.10 -37.79 38.90
C PHE A 9 21.14 -37.47 40.40
N ILE A 10 20.50 -38.32 41.21
CA ILE A 10 20.95 -38.44 42.59
C ILE A 10 22.37 -38.96 42.43
N LEU A 11 23.38 -38.15 42.77
CA LEU A 11 24.66 -38.70 43.16
C LEU A 11 24.32 -39.82 44.13
N PRO A 12 24.55 -41.13 43.83
CA PRO A 12 23.88 -42.23 44.53
C PRO A 12 24.20 -42.35 46.04
N TYR A 13 24.87 -41.35 46.61
CA TYR A 13 25.47 -41.30 47.92
C TYR A 13 25.30 -39.95 48.63
N SER A 14 24.50 -39.00 48.11
CA SER A 14 24.18 -37.77 48.85
C SER A 14 22.89 -37.93 49.67
N ALA A 15 23.06 -38.40 50.91
CA ALA A 15 22.04 -38.27 51.94
C ALA A 15 22.43 -37.15 52.90
N GLU A 16 21.45 -36.40 53.42
CA GLU A 16 21.67 -35.55 54.59
C GLU A 16 22.20 -36.40 55.73
N GLN A 17 23.48 -36.20 56.07
CA GLN A 17 24.22 -36.80 57.19
C GLN A 17 23.72 -38.18 57.65
N VAL A 18 24.00 -39.22 56.87
CA VAL A 18 24.05 -40.57 57.44
C VAL A 18 25.33 -40.65 58.26
N SER A 19 25.18 -40.81 59.58
CA SER A 19 26.27 -40.81 60.54
C SER A 19 27.14 -42.08 60.40
N GLY A 20 28.21 -41.98 59.61
CA GLY A 20 29.37 -42.87 59.65
C GLY A 20 29.53 -43.80 58.44
N ASN A 21 30.78 -43.99 58.01
CA ASN A 21 31.19 -44.78 56.84
C ASN A 21 30.61 -46.21 56.82
N GLN A 22 30.37 -46.81 57.99
CA GLN A 22 29.81 -48.16 58.11
C GLN A 22 28.31 -48.20 57.79
N ALA A 23 27.55 -47.16 58.16
CA ALA A 23 26.13 -47.06 57.84
C ALA A 23 25.91 -46.82 56.35
N GLU A 24 26.74 -45.96 55.73
CA GLU A 24 26.78 -45.76 54.26
C GLU A 24 27.10 -47.09 53.56
N ALA A 25 28.18 -47.78 53.95
CA ALA A 25 28.55 -49.07 53.35
C ALA A 25 27.46 -50.16 53.52
N ALA A 26 26.82 -50.23 54.70
CA ALA A 26 25.73 -51.19 54.94
C ALA A 26 24.49 -50.90 54.09
N ALA A 27 24.15 -49.63 53.88
CA ALA A 27 23.05 -49.23 53.00
C ALA A 27 23.34 -49.61 51.54
N ILE A 28 24.56 -49.35 51.06
CA ILE A 28 25.01 -49.71 49.71
C ILE A 28 24.99 -51.22 49.51
N PHE A 29 25.54 -51.98 50.47
CA PHE A 29 25.51 -53.44 50.48
C PHE A 29 24.08 -53.97 50.36
N THR A 30 23.19 -53.47 51.20
CA THR A 30 21.77 -53.88 51.22
C THR A 30 21.09 -53.60 49.88
N TYR A 31 21.33 -52.43 49.29
CA TYR A 31 20.76 -52.07 47.99
C TYR A 31 21.30 -52.95 46.84
N ALA A 32 22.59 -53.26 46.84
CA ALA A 32 23.21 -54.13 45.84
C ALA A 32 22.61 -55.54 45.89
N GLU A 33 22.47 -56.12 47.09
CA GLU A 33 21.85 -57.44 47.28
C GLU A 33 20.35 -57.44 46.96
N GLN A 34 19.61 -56.36 47.27
CA GLN A 34 18.21 -56.23 46.89
C GLN A 34 18.01 -56.17 45.37
N SER A 35 18.88 -55.45 44.65
CA SER A 35 18.82 -55.34 43.19
C SER A 35 19.15 -56.67 42.50
N ARG A 36 20.03 -57.48 43.10
CA ARG A 36 20.34 -58.85 42.65
C ARG A 36 19.14 -59.79 42.68
N ASN A 37 18.30 -59.68 43.71
CA ASN A 37 17.10 -60.51 43.87
C ASN A 37 15.99 -60.24 42.82
N LYS A 38 16.09 -59.14 42.04
CA LYS A 38 15.09 -58.78 41.03
C LYS A 38 15.35 -59.38 39.63
N ASN A 39 16.56 -59.85 39.34
CA ASN A 39 16.97 -60.33 38.00
C ASN A 39 16.86 -61.86 37.81
N HIS A 40 15.94 -62.52 38.51
CA HIS A 40 15.77 -63.98 38.41
C HIS A 40 14.92 -64.36 37.18
N GLY A 41 15.45 -64.09 35.99
CA GLY A 41 14.95 -64.64 34.74
C GLY A 41 15.34 -66.11 34.59
N VAL A 42 14.37 -66.96 34.24
CA VAL A 42 14.43 -68.44 34.24
C VAL A 42 15.51 -69.05 33.30
N LEU A 43 16.19 -68.27 32.45
CA LEU A 43 16.99 -68.81 31.33
C LEU A 43 18.48 -68.45 31.32
N MET A 44 19.01 -67.70 32.28
CA MET A 44 20.46 -67.45 32.41
C MET A 44 20.84 -67.50 33.89
N LYS A 45 21.36 -68.64 34.37
CA LYS A 45 22.09 -68.68 35.65
C LYS A 45 23.38 -67.88 35.47
N GLN A 46 23.33 -66.58 35.75
CA GLN A 46 24.55 -65.81 35.99
C GLN A 46 25.29 -66.46 37.16
N THR A 47 26.60 -66.60 37.02
CA THR A 47 27.51 -67.04 38.08
C THR A 47 27.27 -66.25 39.36
N THR A 48 27.44 -66.88 40.52
CA THR A 48 27.28 -66.23 41.83
C THR A 48 28.25 -65.06 41.97
N GLU A 49 27.83 -63.84 41.60
CA GLU A 49 28.60 -62.63 41.87
C GLU A 49 28.75 -62.47 43.39
N THR A 50 29.95 -62.22 43.88
CA THR A 50 30.20 -62.09 45.33
C THR A 50 30.72 -60.68 45.59
N LEU A 51 29.94 -59.88 46.34
CA LEU A 51 30.35 -58.52 46.70
C LEU A 51 31.52 -58.63 47.70
N THR A 52 32.72 -58.33 47.25
CA THR A 52 33.95 -58.60 48.01
C THR A 52 34.41 -57.39 48.83
N PHE A 53 34.18 -56.18 48.34
CA PHE A 53 34.45 -54.93 49.05
C PHE A 53 33.58 -53.79 48.50
N ILE A 54 33.44 -52.72 49.28
CA ILE A 54 32.82 -51.46 48.86
C ILE A 54 33.89 -50.39 48.95
N ALA A 55 34.10 -49.64 47.87
CA ALA A 55 35.03 -48.53 47.82
C ALA A 55 34.30 -47.24 47.48
N LYS A 56 34.75 -46.13 48.08
CA LYS A 56 34.27 -44.79 47.79
C LYS A 56 35.23 -44.13 46.83
N LEU A 57 34.74 -43.85 45.62
CA LEU A 57 35.51 -43.19 44.57
C LEU A 57 34.89 -41.84 44.25
N GLY A 58 35.73 -40.84 44.00
CA GLY A 58 35.34 -39.55 43.48
C GLY A 58 34.93 -39.67 42.01
N TYR A 59 33.78 -39.09 41.67
CA TYR A 59 33.32 -38.99 40.29
C TYR A 59 33.99 -37.78 39.61
N PRO A 60 34.55 -37.92 38.40
CA PRO A 60 35.27 -36.84 37.75
C PRO A 60 34.29 -35.89 37.07
N LEU A 61 33.82 -34.87 37.81
CA LEU A 61 33.08 -33.74 37.24
C LEU A 61 34.02 -32.57 36.96
N TRP A 62 33.91 -31.99 35.77
CA TRP A 62 34.57 -30.74 35.45
C TRP A 62 33.59 -29.59 35.60
N VAL A 63 33.90 -28.65 36.49
CA VAL A 63 33.11 -27.43 36.68
C VAL A 63 33.91 -26.26 36.13
N TYR A 64 33.37 -25.56 35.14
CA TYR A 64 34.02 -24.42 34.51
C TYR A 64 33.43 -23.11 35.04
N PRO A 65 34.15 -22.36 35.90
CA PRO A 65 33.62 -21.17 36.57
C PRO A 65 33.81 -19.86 35.78
N GLN A 66 34.50 -19.88 34.64
CA GLN A 66 34.90 -18.65 33.93
C GLN A 66 33.82 -18.06 33.02
N THR A 67 32.61 -18.61 33.04
CA THR A 67 31.47 -18.16 32.23
C THR A 67 30.37 -17.61 33.14
N PRO A 68 29.57 -16.62 32.69
CA PRO A 68 28.42 -16.11 33.47
C PRO A 68 27.35 -17.18 33.72
N ILE A 69 27.39 -18.26 32.94
CA ILE A 69 26.58 -19.46 33.10
C ILE A 69 27.50 -20.57 33.57
N LYS A 70 27.13 -21.29 34.62
CA LYS A 70 27.91 -22.43 35.12
C LYS A 70 27.86 -23.57 34.09
N VAL A 71 29.02 -24.00 33.59
CA VAL A 71 29.11 -25.13 32.65
C VAL A 71 29.73 -26.32 33.36
N ILE A 72 29.07 -27.47 33.25
CA ILE A 72 29.47 -28.70 33.94
C ILE A 72 29.63 -29.80 32.89
N PHE A 73 30.73 -30.53 32.98
CA PHE A 73 30.99 -31.70 32.16
C PHE A 73 31.15 -32.96 32.99
N ASP A 74 30.49 -34.02 32.56
CA ASP A 74 30.73 -35.39 32.97
C ASP A 74 32.06 -35.89 32.39
N GLY A 75 33.07 -36.01 33.24
CA GLY A 75 34.39 -36.49 32.86
C GLY A 75 34.41 -37.95 32.42
N LEU A 76 33.38 -38.76 32.71
CA LEU A 76 33.24 -40.12 32.18
C LEU A 76 32.48 -40.18 30.85
N ASN A 77 32.00 -39.04 30.33
CA ASN A 77 31.25 -38.97 29.07
C ASN A 77 30.02 -39.91 29.02
N SER A 78 29.42 -40.23 30.17
CA SER A 78 28.16 -40.98 30.24
C SER A 78 26.96 -40.12 29.84
N ILE A 79 27.12 -38.81 29.98
CA ILE A 79 26.18 -37.77 29.55
C ILE A 79 26.82 -36.99 28.41
N SER A 80 26.04 -36.67 27.39
CA SER A 80 26.43 -35.76 26.32
C SER A 80 25.20 -35.01 25.85
N HIS A 81 25.40 -33.80 25.35
CA HIS A 81 24.31 -32.99 24.84
C HIS A 81 24.52 -32.65 23.37
N THR A 82 23.45 -32.75 22.58
CA THR A 82 23.46 -32.37 21.17
C THR A 82 22.69 -31.08 21.00
N ILE A 83 23.41 -30.03 20.61
CA ILE A 83 22.83 -28.70 20.37
C ILE A 83 22.37 -28.65 18.91
N PRO A 84 21.08 -28.44 18.63
CA PRO A 84 20.59 -28.22 17.27
C PRO A 84 21.03 -26.84 16.78
N ILE A 85 21.51 -26.77 15.54
CA ILE A 85 22.06 -25.56 14.94
C ILE A 85 21.43 -25.36 13.57
N MET A 86 20.76 -24.22 13.42
CA MET A 86 20.24 -23.82 12.12
C MET A 86 21.35 -23.16 11.29
N GLN A 87 21.50 -23.57 10.03
CA GLN A 87 22.46 -22.97 9.11
C GLN A 87 21.74 -22.01 8.15
N PRO A 88 21.56 -20.73 8.54
CA PRO A 88 20.88 -19.76 7.70
C PRO A 88 21.62 -19.57 6.38
N LEU A 89 20.89 -19.13 5.36
CA LEU A 89 21.49 -18.70 4.11
C LEU A 89 22.38 -17.47 4.32
N SER A 90 23.48 -17.41 3.58
CA SER A 90 24.48 -16.36 3.74
C SER A 90 23.95 -14.98 3.32
N ALA A 91 23.89 -14.08 4.29
CA ALA A 91 23.66 -12.65 4.15
C ALA A 91 24.82 -11.97 3.42
N ALA A 92 26.06 -12.45 3.59
CA ALA A 92 27.20 -11.96 2.83
C ALA A 92 26.99 -12.19 1.33
N THR A 93 26.60 -13.40 0.93
CA THR A 93 26.30 -13.69 -0.48
C THR A 93 25.15 -12.83 -1.01
N PHE A 94 24.11 -12.61 -0.20
CA PHE A 94 23.02 -11.71 -0.59
C PHE A 94 23.51 -10.27 -0.79
N LEU A 95 24.35 -9.74 0.10
CA LEU A 95 24.94 -8.41 0.00
C LEU A 95 25.79 -8.27 -1.25
N ASP A 96 26.67 -9.23 -1.53
CA ASP A 96 27.51 -9.21 -2.72
C ASP A 96 26.65 -9.16 -4.00
N LYS A 97 25.56 -9.95 -4.03
CA LYS A 97 24.62 -9.95 -5.16
C LYS A 97 23.84 -8.64 -5.25
N LEU A 98 23.43 -8.06 -4.12
CA LEU A 98 22.79 -6.76 -4.07
C LEU A 98 23.72 -5.69 -4.65
N GLU A 99 24.97 -5.62 -4.18
CA GLU A 99 25.98 -4.66 -4.60
C GLU A 99 26.25 -4.71 -6.11
N LEU A 100 26.39 -5.91 -6.67
CA LEU A 100 26.60 -6.11 -8.11
C LEU A 100 25.41 -5.66 -8.98
N ASN A 101 24.20 -5.62 -8.41
CA ASN A 101 22.96 -5.34 -9.14
C ASN A 101 22.30 -4.02 -8.74
N GLN A 102 22.99 -3.14 -8.00
CA GLN A 102 22.42 -1.86 -7.56
C GLN A 102 22.04 -0.95 -8.73
N ARG A 103 22.79 -1.01 -9.83
CA ARG A 103 22.62 -0.16 -11.01
C ARG A 103 22.94 -0.91 -12.32
N PRO A 104 22.29 -0.56 -13.44
CA PRO A 104 21.17 0.37 -13.57
C PRO A 104 19.86 -0.19 -12.97
N ARG A 105 18.80 0.64 -12.92
CA ARG A 105 17.51 0.31 -12.29
C ARG A 105 16.91 -1.02 -12.76
N GLU A 106 17.09 -1.37 -14.02
CA GLU A 106 16.62 -2.62 -14.61
C GLU A 106 17.29 -3.85 -13.98
N LYS A 107 18.60 -3.75 -13.70
CA LYS A 107 19.33 -4.82 -12.98
C LYS A 107 18.85 -4.94 -11.53
N TYR A 108 18.58 -3.81 -10.88
CA TYR A 108 18.07 -3.82 -9.51
C TYR A 108 16.68 -4.47 -9.43
N ILE A 109 15.78 -4.16 -10.37
CA ILE A 109 14.48 -4.82 -10.47
C ILE A 109 14.64 -6.32 -10.72
N GLY A 110 15.52 -6.71 -11.65
CA GLY A 110 15.84 -8.12 -11.90
C GLY A 110 16.32 -8.84 -10.65
N PHE A 111 17.22 -8.22 -9.88
CA PHE A 111 17.69 -8.73 -8.59
C PHE A 111 16.55 -8.90 -7.59
N LEU A 112 15.65 -7.92 -7.44
CA LEU A 112 14.51 -8.04 -6.51
C LEU A 112 13.58 -9.20 -6.87
N VAL A 113 13.38 -9.46 -8.17
CA VAL A 113 12.57 -10.59 -8.64
C VAL A 113 13.27 -11.93 -8.37
N GLU A 114 14.56 -12.04 -8.68
CA GLU A 114 15.34 -13.26 -8.51
C GLU A 114 15.58 -13.61 -7.02
N TYR A 115 15.90 -12.61 -6.19
CA TYR A 115 16.29 -12.79 -4.79
C TYR A 115 15.17 -12.47 -3.78
N GLY A 116 13.96 -12.14 -4.22
CA GLY A 116 12.83 -11.80 -3.32
C GLY A 116 12.46 -12.92 -2.34
N GLY A 117 12.67 -14.18 -2.73
CA GLY A 117 12.47 -15.36 -1.89
C GLY A 117 13.73 -15.91 -1.23
N TYR A 118 14.87 -15.24 -1.32
CA TYR A 118 16.17 -15.79 -0.90
C TYR A 118 16.13 -16.29 0.55
N PHE A 119 15.76 -15.45 1.52
CA PHE A 119 15.70 -15.83 2.93
C PHE A 119 14.44 -16.64 3.33
N GLN A 120 13.54 -16.95 2.38
CA GLN A 120 12.36 -17.78 2.63
C GLN A 120 12.63 -19.27 2.38
N GLN A 121 13.81 -19.63 1.87
CA GLN A 121 14.16 -21.01 1.63
C GLN A 121 14.33 -21.78 2.94
N PRO A 122 14.04 -23.10 2.96
CA PRO A 122 14.23 -23.92 4.15
C PRO A 122 15.67 -23.88 4.65
N THR A 123 15.81 -23.58 5.95
CA THR A 123 17.10 -23.60 6.63
C THR A 123 17.57 -25.03 6.84
N LYS A 124 18.85 -25.30 6.59
CA LYS A 124 19.43 -26.61 6.90
C LYS A 124 19.61 -26.73 8.41
N GLU A 125 19.31 -27.91 8.94
CA GLU A 125 19.61 -28.25 10.33
C GLU A 125 20.92 -29.02 10.39
N ALA A 126 21.80 -28.56 11.26
CA ALA A 126 23.00 -29.24 11.69
C ALA A 126 22.92 -29.46 13.20
N SER A 127 23.88 -30.19 13.76
CA SER A 127 23.98 -30.34 15.20
C SER A 127 25.44 -30.41 15.63
N ILE A 128 25.71 -29.88 16.82
CA ILE A 128 27.00 -30.05 17.49
C ILE A 128 26.76 -30.94 18.70
N MET A 129 27.35 -32.12 18.68
CA MET A 129 27.41 -32.98 19.85
C MET A 129 28.57 -32.51 20.72
N VAL A 130 28.27 -32.22 21.98
CA VAL A 130 29.25 -31.78 22.99
C VAL A 130 29.40 -32.90 24.01
N PRO A 131 30.51 -33.67 23.95
CA PRO A 131 30.79 -34.74 24.89
C PRO A 131 30.82 -34.23 26.34
N GLY A 132 30.26 -34.99 27.26
CA GLY A 132 30.25 -34.66 28.68
C GLY A 132 29.30 -33.54 29.10
N LEU A 133 28.77 -32.72 28.18
CA LEU A 133 28.03 -31.52 28.57
C LEU A 133 26.73 -31.87 29.31
N ILE A 134 26.60 -31.37 30.54
CA ILE A 134 25.39 -31.49 31.36
C ILE A 134 24.58 -30.20 31.23
N VAL A 135 23.38 -30.33 30.66
CA VAL A 135 22.43 -29.21 30.49
C VAL A 135 21.27 -29.23 31.47
N ASP A 136 21.17 -30.29 32.28
CA ASP A 136 20.10 -30.45 33.26
C ASP A 136 20.15 -29.33 34.32
N GLU A 137 19.12 -28.51 34.38
CA GLU A 137 19.07 -27.34 35.26
C GLU A 137 18.86 -27.74 36.73
N GLU A 138 18.13 -28.82 37.02
CA GLU A 138 17.93 -29.32 38.39
C GLU A 138 19.28 -29.78 38.98
N PHE A 139 20.09 -30.50 38.19
CA PHE A 139 21.43 -30.92 38.58
C PHE A 139 22.39 -29.74 38.76
N LYS A 140 22.28 -28.71 37.90
CA LYS A 140 23.10 -27.49 38.04
C LYS A 140 22.82 -26.77 39.37
N ASP A 141 21.55 -26.69 39.78
CA ASP A 141 21.14 -26.10 41.05
C ASP A 141 21.60 -26.97 42.24
N GLU A 142 21.49 -28.29 42.12
CA GLU A 142 21.91 -29.23 43.17
C GLU A 142 23.43 -29.15 43.41
N ILE A 143 24.22 -29.04 42.35
CA ILE A 143 25.69 -28.96 42.46
C ILE A 143 26.15 -27.70 43.19
N ASP A 144 25.38 -26.61 43.17
CA ASP A 144 25.69 -25.41 43.94
C ASP A 144 25.59 -25.67 45.44
N CYS A 145 24.65 -26.50 45.87
CA CYS A 145 24.55 -26.93 47.27
C CYS A 145 25.77 -27.75 47.67
N TYR A 146 26.20 -28.69 46.82
CA TYR A 146 27.37 -29.52 47.09
C TYR A 146 28.67 -28.70 47.08
N CYS A 147 28.84 -27.77 46.14
CA CYS A 147 30.03 -26.91 46.09
C CYS A 147 30.21 -26.07 47.37
N LYS A 148 29.11 -25.66 48.03
CA LYS A 148 29.16 -24.91 49.30
C LYS A 148 29.64 -25.77 50.48
N GLN A 149 29.41 -27.07 50.43
CA GLN A 149 29.77 -28.04 51.48
C GLN A 149 31.07 -28.78 51.16
N ALA A 150 31.63 -28.61 49.96
CA ALA A 150 32.81 -29.30 49.50
C ALA A 150 34.06 -28.87 50.28
N SER A 151 34.84 -29.87 50.71
CA SER A 151 36.15 -29.65 51.34
C SER A 151 37.26 -30.12 50.39
N ARG A 152 38.42 -29.46 50.46
CA ARG A 152 39.56 -29.81 49.62
C ARG A 152 40.15 -31.15 50.06
N VAL A 153 40.21 -32.11 49.15
CA VAL A 153 40.91 -33.38 49.38
C VAL A 153 42.38 -33.22 49.00
N PRO A 154 43.34 -33.67 49.85
CA PRO A 154 44.77 -33.45 49.62
C PRO A 154 45.43 -34.41 48.62
N SER A 155 44.77 -35.49 48.20
CA SER A 155 45.28 -36.47 47.23
C SER A 155 44.18 -36.94 46.27
N ASP A 156 44.53 -37.17 45.00
CA ASP A 156 43.65 -37.70 43.95
C ASP A 156 43.52 -39.23 43.98
N GLU A 157 44.10 -39.90 44.99
CA GLU A 157 44.21 -41.37 45.12
C GLU A 157 42.87 -42.14 45.03
N ASN A 158 41.73 -41.47 45.20
CA ASN A 158 40.40 -42.08 45.12
C ASN A 158 39.54 -41.52 43.97
N LEU A 159 40.09 -40.77 43.01
CA LEU A 159 39.34 -40.23 41.88
C LEU A 159 39.33 -41.21 40.69
N ILE A 160 38.17 -41.44 40.08
CA ILE A 160 38.11 -42.16 38.80
C ILE A 160 38.77 -41.28 37.74
N ALA A 161 39.70 -41.86 36.97
CA ALA A 161 40.37 -41.13 35.89
C ALA A 161 39.35 -40.61 34.86
N PRO A 162 39.33 -39.30 34.56
CA PRO A 162 38.42 -38.75 33.56
C PRO A 162 38.76 -39.29 32.16
N LEU A 163 37.73 -39.66 31.40
CA LEU A 163 37.81 -40.00 29.98
C LEU A 163 37.88 -38.75 29.09
N ILE A 164 37.28 -37.64 29.52
CA ILE A 164 37.37 -36.34 28.86
C ILE A 164 38.43 -35.50 29.55
N SER A 165 39.44 -35.07 28.80
CA SER A 165 40.47 -34.19 29.33
C SER A 165 39.99 -32.73 29.42
N GLN A 166 40.65 -31.94 30.27
CA GLN A 166 40.45 -30.48 30.30
C GLN A 166 40.67 -29.82 28.93
N LYS A 167 41.58 -30.36 28.11
CA LYS A 167 41.86 -29.87 26.76
C LYS A 167 40.67 -30.10 25.83
N ASP A 168 40.03 -31.27 25.91
CA ASP A 168 38.86 -31.58 25.08
C ASP A 168 37.69 -30.66 25.43
N ILE A 169 37.51 -30.35 26.72
CA ILE A 169 36.52 -29.37 27.19
C ILE A 169 36.81 -27.99 26.62
N ALA A 170 38.06 -27.52 26.69
CA ALA A 170 38.45 -26.22 26.16
C ALA A 170 38.16 -26.12 24.65
N LEU A 171 38.49 -27.16 23.88
CA LEU A 171 38.21 -27.21 22.43
C LEU A 171 36.70 -27.19 22.12
N ASN A 172 35.89 -27.89 22.92
CA ASN A 172 34.44 -27.86 22.77
C ASN A 172 33.85 -26.48 23.08
N LEU A 173 34.33 -25.82 24.13
CA LEU A 173 33.91 -24.46 24.47
C LEU A 173 34.32 -23.46 23.38
N GLU A 174 35.53 -23.56 22.84
CA GLU A 174 36.00 -22.74 21.72
C GLU A 174 35.14 -22.95 20.46
N LEU A 175 34.75 -24.19 20.16
CA LEU A 175 33.84 -24.50 19.06
C LEU A 175 32.47 -23.81 19.24
N LEU A 176 31.91 -23.86 20.44
CA LEU A 176 30.63 -23.21 20.75
C LEU A 176 30.73 -21.68 20.65
N GLU A 177 31.80 -21.09 21.19
CA GLU A 177 32.05 -19.66 21.13
C GLU A 177 32.25 -19.18 19.69
N LYS A 178 33.02 -19.91 18.88
CA LYS A 178 33.20 -19.64 17.45
C LYS A 178 31.87 -19.70 16.72
N THR A 179 31.07 -20.72 16.98
CA THR A 179 29.75 -20.91 16.36
C THR A 179 28.81 -19.77 16.72
N TYR A 180 28.76 -19.38 18.00
CA TYR A 180 27.97 -18.24 18.47
C TYR A 180 28.43 -16.92 17.82
N SER A 181 29.74 -16.73 17.69
CA SER A 181 30.32 -15.54 17.04
C SER A 181 29.93 -15.45 15.57
N GLN A 182 29.93 -16.57 14.85
CA GLN A 182 29.45 -16.64 13.46
C GLN A 182 27.97 -16.23 13.35
N PHE A 183 27.11 -16.68 14.26
CA PHE A 183 25.70 -16.25 14.28
C PHE A 183 25.53 -14.76 14.56
N ARG A 184 26.35 -14.20 15.45
CA ARG A 184 26.34 -12.76 15.72
C ARG A 184 26.74 -11.97 14.47
N GLU A 185 27.82 -12.36 13.81
CA GLU A 185 28.26 -11.72 12.56
C GLU A 185 27.20 -11.82 11.47
N GLU A 186 26.57 -12.99 11.32
CA GLU A 186 25.51 -13.22 10.35
C GLU A 186 24.27 -12.34 10.64
N LYS A 187 23.88 -12.22 11.91
CA LYS A 187 22.81 -11.30 12.35
C LYS A 187 23.14 -9.85 12.00
N GLU A 188 24.38 -9.42 12.20
CA GLU A 188 24.82 -8.07 11.84
C GLU A 188 24.76 -7.85 10.33
N LYS A 189 25.20 -8.83 9.52
CA LYS A 189 25.10 -8.77 8.06
C LYS A 189 23.65 -8.74 7.58
N LEU A 190 22.75 -9.50 8.18
CA LEU A 190 21.31 -9.41 7.87
C LEU A 190 20.75 -8.01 8.12
N ALA A 191 21.14 -7.37 9.23
CA ALA A 191 20.76 -5.98 9.48
C ALA A 191 21.33 -5.02 8.41
N GLN A 192 22.56 -5.28 7.94
CA GLN A 192 23.13 -4.54 6.82
C GLN A 192 22.38 -4.76 5.50
N CYS A 193 21.95 -5.99 5.19
CA CYS A 193 21.11 -6.30 4.01
C CYS A 193 19.86 -5.41 4.01
N ILE A 194 19.14 -5.38 5.12
CA ILE A 194 17.89 -4.61 5.25
C ILE A 194 18.18 -3.12 5.03
N LYS A 195 19.21 -2.59 5.67
CA LYS A 195 19.58 -1.17 5.54
C LYS A 195 19.97 -0.81 4.10
N GLN A 196 20.76 -1.64 3.43
CA GLN A 196 21.17 -1.39 2.04
C GLN A 196 19.99 -1.51 1.08
N LEU A 197 19.13 -2.52 1.24
CA LEU A 197 17.90 -2.66 0.46
C LEU A 197 17.02 -1.42 0.60
N GLN A 198 16.73 -1.00 1.83
CA GLN A 198 15.92 0.20 2.09
C GLN A 198 16.52 1.44 1.43
N LYS A 199 17.83 1.64 1.58
CA LYS A 199 18.55 2.74 0.94
C LYS A 199 18.40 2.70 -0.59
N MET A 200 18.62 1.56 -1.21
CA MET A 200 18.53 1.39 -2.67
C MET A 200 17.10 1.59 -3.18
N VAL A 201 16.10 1.04 -2.48
CA VAL A 201 14.68 1.28 -2.82
C VAL A 201 14.36 2.77 -2.77
N SER A 202 14.72 3.47 -1.68
CA SER A 202 14.47 4.91 -1.56
C SER A 202 15.15 5.70 -2.67
N GLN A 203 16.41 5.39 -2.99
CA GLN A 203 17.12 6.06 -4.08
C GLN A 203 16.43 5.89 -5.44
N HIS A 204 16.07 4.65 -5.81
CA HIS A 204 15.38 4.38 -7.07
C HIS A 204 13.98 5.01 -7.13
N LEU A 205 13.25 5.07 -6.01
CA LEU A 205 11.95 5.75 -5.94
C LEU A 205 12.11 7.25 -6.15
N THR A 206 13.07 7.89 -5.48
CA THR A 206 13.33 9.32 -5.65
C THR A 206 13.76 9.65 -7.08
N GLU A 207 14.61 8.82 -7.70
CA GLU A 207 14.99 8.98 -9.12
C GLU A 207 13.76 8.90 -10.04
N LEU A 208 12.84 7.95 -9.81
CA LEU A 208 11.59 7.84 -10.56
C LEU A 208 10.66 9.04 -10.36
N GLU A 209 10.56 9.58 -9.14
CA GLU A 209 9.76 10.77 -8.85
C GLU A 209 10.27 12.00 -9.61
N TYR A 210 11.59 12.19 -9.66
CA TYR A 210 12.22 13.26 -10.45
C TYR A 210 11.99 13.08 -11.95
N GLU A 211 12.16 11.87 -12.48
CA GLU A 211 11.88 11.56 -13.90
C GLU A 211 10.41 11.86 -14.24
N ALA A 212 9.47 11.43 -13.39
CA ALA A 212 8.04 11.66 -13.59
C ALA A 212 7.67 13.14 -13.54
N ALA A 213 8.26 13.90 -12.60
CA ALA A 213 8.07 15.34 -12.50
C ALA A 213 8.57 16.07 -13.75
N ALA A 214 9.77 15.72 -14.23
CA ALA A 214 10.35 16.31 -15.44
C ALA A 214 9.49 16.06 -16.68
N VAL A 215 9.00 14.81 -16.86
CA VAL A 215 8.08 14.47 -17.97
C VAL A 215 6.79 15.27 -17.88
N LYS A 216 6.23 15.42 -16.67
CA LYS A 216 5.01 16.21 -16.44
C LYS A 216 5.23 17.68 -16.81
N GLU A 217 6.31 18.29 -16.34
CA GLU A 217 6.65 19.67 -16.66
C GLU A 217 6.83 19.89 -18.16
N GLU A 218 7.49 18.95 -18.86
CA GLU A 218 7.67 19.01 -20.31
C GLU A 218 6.31 18.96 -21.04
N ILE A 219 5.41 18.06 -20.63
CA ILE A 219 4.07 17.94 -21.22
C ILE A 219 3.25 19.20 -20.95
N GLU A 220 3.26 19.73 -19.72
CA GLU A 220 2.55 20.95 -19.37
C GLU A 220 3.06 22.15 -20.18
N ALA A 221 4.37 22.27 -20.36
CA ALA A 221 4.97 23.30 -21.20
C ALA A 221 4.52 23.19 -22.66
N LYS A 222 4.48 21.98 -23.23
CA LYS A 222 3.98 21.74 -24.59
C LYS A 222 2.49 22.09 -24.73
N ILE A 223 1.66 21.69 -23.76
CA ILE A 223 0.24 22.05 -23.74
C ILE A 223 0.06 23.56 -23.69
N LYS A 224 0.79 24.25 -22.81
CA LYS A 224 0.73 25.70 -22.68
C LYS A 224 1.15 26.42 -23.96
N ALA A 225 2.26 26.00 -24.57
CA ALA A 225 2.71 26.57 -25.84
C ALA A 225 1.66 26.40 -26.95
N GLN A 226 1.02 25.23 -27.01
CA GLN A 226 -0.04 24.98 -27.99
C GLN A 226 -1.30 25.82 -27.71
N GLN A 227 -1.67 26.00 -26.44
CA GLN A 227 -2.76 26.89 -26.02
C GLN A 227 -2.46 28.35 -26.39
N GLU A 228 -1.25 28.83 -26.14
CA GLU A 228 -0.81 30.19 -26.51
C GLU A 228 -0.85 30.42 -28.03
N PHE A 229 -0.65 29.37 -28.83
CA PHE A 229 -0.77 29.44 -30.28
C PHE A 229 -2.22 29.37 -30.80
N ILE A 230 -3.07 28.53 -30.19
CA ILE A 230 -4.44 28.28 -30.65
C ILE A 230 -5.42 29.33 -30.11
N ASN A 231 -5.32 29.73 -28.84
CA ASN A 231 -6.28 30.63 -28.20
C ASN A 231 -6.43 31.97 -28.93
N PRO A 232 -5.37 32.64 -29.43
CA PRO A 232 -5.52 33.85 -30.22
C PRO A 232 -6.28 33.63 -31.54
N LYS A 233 -6.12 32.46 -32.17
CA LYS A 233 -6.85 32.10 -33.39
C LYS A 233 -8.34 31.91 -33.10
N ILE A 234 -8.68 31.21 -32.02
CA ILE A 234 -10.06 31.06 -31.55
C ILE A 234 -10.65 32.45 -31.24
N ALA A 235 -9.95 33.28 -30.46
CA ALA A 235 -10.42 34.62 -30.11
C ALA A 235 -10.65 35.52 -31.33
N LYS A 236 -9.77 35.42 -32.34
CA LYS A 236 -9.93 36.14 -33.62
C LYS A 236 -11.17 35.64 -34.37
N LEU A 237 -11.33 34.33 -34.49
CA LEU A 237 -12.48 33.70 -35.14
C LEU A 237 -13.79 34.15 -34.46
N ASP A 238 -13.87 34.04 -33.14
CA ASP A 238 -15.02 34.49 -32.34
C ASP A 238 -15.35 35.97 -32.57
N SER A 239 -14.34 36.83 -32.61
CA SER A 239 -14.51 38.26 -32.87
C SER A 239 -15.06 38.53 -34.27
N GLU A 240 -14.52 37.85 -35.30
CA GLU A 240 -15.00 37.97 -36.68
C GLU A 240 -16.47 37.52 -36.81
N TYR A 241 -16.84 36.41 -36.19
CA TYR A 241 -18.22 35.91 -36.21
C TYR A 241 -19.18 36.80 -35.41
N LYS A 242 -18.77 37.34 -34.26
CA LYS A 242 -19.55 38.36 -33.52
C LYS A 242 -19.82 39.60 -34.38
N GLN A 243 -18.83 40.07 -35.14
CA GLN A 243 -19.01 41.19 -36.06
C GLN A 243 -19.96 40.85 -37.22
N LYS A 244 -19.86 39.65 -37.79
CA LYS A 244 -20.80 39.19 -38.84
C LYS A 244 -22.23 39.13 -38.31
N THR A 245 -22.43 38.53 -37.13
CA THR A 245 -23.73 38.48 -36.44
C THR A 245 -24.32 39.87 -36.26
N LYS A 246 -23.53 40.80 -35.70
CA LYS A 246 -23.98 42.18 -35.50
C LYS A 246 -24.38 42.87 -36.81
N LYS A 247 -23.60 42.70 -37.88
CA LYS A 247 -23.93 43.26 -39.20
C LYS A 247 -25.26 42.73 -39.76
N ILE A 248 -25.55 41.44 -39.56
CA ILE A 248 -26.83 40.84 -39.96
C ILE A 248 -27.95 41.42 -39.11
N GLU A 249 -27.80 41.46 -37.78
CA GLU A 249 -28.79 42.03 -36.87
C GLU A 249 -29.12 43.48 -37.22
N ASP A 250 -28.10 44.33 -37.37
CA ASP A 250 -28.26 45.75 -37.69
C ASP A 250 -29.00 45.94 -39.03
N LYS A 251 -28.67 45.13 -40.05
CA LYS A 251 -29.34 45.18 -41.36
C LYS A 251 -30.83 44.86 -41.25
N TYR A 252 -31.17 43.70 -40.69
CA TYR A 252 -32.56 43.27 -40.60
C TYR A 252 -33.38 44.13 -39.62
N ASN A 253 -32.81 44.51 -38.48
CA ASN A 253 -33.48 45.39 -37.51
C ASN A 253 -33.78 46.76 -38.13
N SER A 254 -32.84 47.36 -38.89
CA SER A 254 -33.07 48.64 -39.55
C SER A 254 -34.20 48.58 -40.59
N GLU A 255 -34.29 47.49 -41.36
CA GLU A 255 -35.36 47.29 -42.33
C GLU A 255 -36.72 47.06 -41.65
N ILE A 256 -36.76 46.23 -40.61
CA ILE A 256 -37.96 45.99 -39.80
C ILE A 256 -38.44 47.29 -39.16
N GLU A 257 -37.56 48.08 -38.54
CA GLU A 257 -37.90 49.37 -37.94
C GLU A 257 -38.51 50.36 -38.95
N LYS A 258 -38.00 50.41 -40.18
CA LYS A 258 -38.55 51.27 -41.23
C LYS A 258 -39.99 50.86 -41.59
N LEU A 259 -40.22 49.56 -41.73
CA LEU A 259 -41.55 48.99 -42.00
C LEU A 259 -42.50 49.20 -40.83
N GLU A 260 -42.05 49.05 -39.59
CA GLU A 260 -42.84 49.33 -38.39
C GLU A 260 -43.24 50.81 -38.30
N LYS A 261 -42.29 51.74 -38.55
CA LYS A 261 -42.58 53.17 -38.62
C LYS A 261 -43.63 53.49 -39.68
N GLN A 262 -43.55 52.83 -40.85
CA GLN A 262 -44.55 52.97 -41.91
C GLN A 262 -45.91 52.38 -41.51
N LYS A 263 -45.93 51.20 -40.87
CA LYS A 263 -47.14 50.56 -40.34
C LYS A 263 -47.85 51.46 -39.33
N ILE A 264 -47.10 52.11 -38.43
CA ILE A 264 -47.61 53.06 -37.44
C ILE A 264 -48.21 54.29 -38.14
N LYS A 265 -47.53 54.87 -39.13
CA LYS A 265 -48.05 56.00 -39.92
C LYS A 265 -49.37 55.64 -40.61
N ASN A 266 -49.40 54.50 -41.30
CA ASN A 266 -50.61 54.00 -41.96
C ASN A 266 -51.74 53.76 -40.94
N GLY A 267 -51.41 53.23 -39.75
CA GLY A 267 -52.37 53.02 -38.67
C GLY A 267 -53.01 54.32 -38.17
N LYS A 268 -52.20 55.37 -37.95
CA LYS A 268 -52.70 56.71 -37.59
C LYS A 268 -53.65 57.28 -38.66
N THR A 269 -53.30 57.13 -39.94
CA THR A 269 -54.14 57.58 -41.05
C THR A 269 -55.43 56.76 -41.16
N ILE A 270 -55.39 55.44 -40.94
CA ILE A 270 -56.57 54.58 -40.90
C ILE A 270 -57.52 55.02 -39.77
N ALA A 271 -57.01 55.22 -38.55
CA ALA A 271 -57.80 55.69 -37.41
C ALA A 271 -58.46 57.06 -37.68
N SER A 272 -57.70 58.00 -38.29
CA SER A 272 -58.26 59.29 -38.73
C SER A 272 -59.37 59.14 -39.78
N ASN A 273 -59.17 58.26 -40.76
CA ASN A 273 -60.17 57.98 -41.79
C ASN A 273 -61.42 57.31 -41.22
N GLU A 274 -61.31 56.46 -40.19
CA GLU A 274 -62.45 55.89 -39.47
C GLU A 274 -63.30 56.97 -38.79
N GLY A 275 -62.67 57.94 -38.13
CA GLY A 275 -63.39 59.10 -37.56
C GLY A 275 -64.09 59.95 -38.63
N LYS A 276 -63.44 60.16 -39.78
CA LYS A 276 -64.03 60.89 -40.91
C LYS A 276 -65.20 60.13 -41.54
N ILE A 277 -65.08 58.82 -41.73
CA ILE A 277 -66.13 57.95 -42.28
C ILE A 277 -67.37 57.99 -41.39
N ARG A 278 -67.23 57.79 -40.07
CA ARG A 278 -68.35 57.91 -39.11
C ARG A 278 -69.04 59.27 -39.22
N THR A 279 -68.25 60.34 -39.30
CA THR A 279 -68.76 61.72 -39.44
C THR A 279 -69.50 61.93 -40.77
N TYR A 280 -68.95 61.41 -41.88
CA TYR A 280 -69.54 61.54 -43.21
C TYR A 280 -70.81 60.69 -43.36
N GLU A 281 -70.89 59.52 -42.71
CA GLU A 281 -72.10 58.70 -42.61
C GLU A 281 -73.23 59.42 -41.88
N VAL A 282 -72.94 60.01 -40.71
CA VAL A 282 -73.92 60.81 -39.95
C VAL A 282 -74.38 62.00 -40.79
N LYS A 283 -73.47 62.77 -41.38
CA LYS A 283 -73.81 63.94 -42.22
C LYS A 283 -74.60 63.55 -43.47
N ALA A 284 -74.29 62.44 -44.13
CA ALA A 284 -75.06 61.93 -45.25
C ALA A 284 -76.49 61.54 -44.84
N LYS A 285 -76.65 60.83 -43.70
CA LYS A 285 -77.97 60.47 -43.15
C LYS A 285 -78.79 61.70 -42.75
N THR A 286 -78.18 62.68 -42.09
CA THR A 286 -78.86 63.93 -41.67
C THR A 286 -79.32 64.76 -42.87
N GLN A 287 -78.51 64.87 -43.93
CA GLN A 287 -78.88 65.63 -45.13
C GLN A 287 -79.94 64.93 -45.98
N SER A 288 -79.94 63.59 -45.99
CA SER A 288 -80.99 62.78 -46.61
C SER A 288 -82.34 63.00 -45.93
N LYS A 289 -82.37 63.01 -44.59
CA LYS A 289 -83.58 63.32 -43.79
C LYS A 289 -84.12 64.74 -44.02
N LYS A 290 -83.26 65.69 -44.43
CA LYS A 290 -83.63 67.09 -44.72
C LYS A 290 -83.99 67.34 -46.19
N GLY A 291 -84.01 66.31 -47.06
CA GLY A 291 -84.37 66.43 -48.48
C GLY A 291 -83.30 67.07 -49.39
N HIS A 292 -82.12 67.41 -48.87
CA HIS A 292 -81.05 68.11 -49.60
C HIS A 292 -80.18 67.15 -50.45
N LYS A 293 -80.72 66.69 -51.58
CA LYS A 293 -80.09 65.67 -52.47
C LYS A 293 -78.66 66.00 -52.93
N ILE A 294 -78.33 67.27 -53.18
CA ILE A 294 -76.98 67.68 -53.64
C ILE A 294 -75.93 67.46 -52.54
N TYR A 295 -76.23 67.87 -51.31
CA TYR A 295 -75.34 67.72 -50.17
C TYR A 295 -75.21 66.26 -49.74
N GLU A 296 -76.29 65.48 -49.82
CA GLU A 296 -76.25 64.03 -49.61
C GLU A 296 -75.29 63.34 -50.59
N LYS A 297 -75.39 63.66 -51.90
CA LYS A 297 -74.52 63.07 -52.94
C LYS A 297 -73.04 63.44 -52.72
N ARG A 298 -72.75 64.66 -52.26
CA ARG A 298 -71.39 65.12 -51.90
C ARG A 298 -70.80 64.33 -50.72
N TRP A 299 -71.58 64.14 -49.65
CA TRP A 299 -71.12 63.36 -48.49
C TRP A 299 -70.98 61.87 -48.81
N LYS A 300 -71.88 61.29 -49.62
CA LYS A 300 -71.75 59.92 -50.14
C LYS A 300 -70.50 59.74 -51.03
N ARG A 301 -70.14 60.73 -51.85
CA ARG A 301 -68.89 60.70 -52.64
C ARG A 301 -67.65 60.74 -51.74
N LYS A 302 -67.57 61.69 -50.79
CA LYS A 302 -66.48 61.77 -49.82
C LYS A 302 -66.36 60.51 -48.95
N LEU A 303 -67.48 59.91 -48.57
CA LEU A 303 -67.54 58.64 -47.86
C LEU A 303 -66.89 57.53 -48.70
N LYS A 304 -67.32 57.37 -49.96
CA LYS A 304 -66.80 56.35 -50.87
C LYS A 304 -65.31 56.51 -51.15
N ASP A 305 -64.83 57.73 -51.34
CA ASP A 305 -63.40 58.01 -51.59
C ASP A 305 -62.54 57.73 -50.33
N THR A 306 -63.05 58.08 -49.15
CA THR A 306 -62.37 57.81 -47.87
C THR A 306 -62.36 56.30 -47.56
N GLN A 307 -63.45 55.59 -47.85
CA GLN A 307 -63.54 54.12 -47.72
C GLN A 307 -62.58 53.40 -48.67
N LYS A 308 -62.46 53.86 -49.93
CA LYS A 308 -61.50 53.32 -50.90
C LYS A 308 -60.05 53.51 -50.43
N THR A 309 -59.73 54.70 -49.95
CA THR A 309 -58.41 55.01 -49.38
C THR A 309 -58.11 54.18 -48.13
N GLN A 310 -59.08 54.02 -47.23
CA GLN A 310 -58.94 53.19 -46.03
C GLN A 310 -58.74 51.71 -46.39
N SER A 311 -59.50 51.17 -47.35
CA SER A 311 -59.32 49.79 -47.82
C SER A 311 -57.92 49.55 -48.40
N LYS A 312 -57.40 50.52 -49.17
CA LYS A 312 -56.04 50.47 -49.71
C LYS A 312 -54.99 50.46 -48.58
N LEU A 313 -55.09 51.36 -47.61
CA LEU A 313 -54.18 51.43 -46.46
C LEU A 313 -54.25 50.17 -45.58
N LYS A 314 -55.43 49.56 -45.40
CA LYS A 314 -55.60 48.28 -44.68
C LYS A 314 -54.92 47.13 -45.42
N LYS A 315 -55.02 47.08 -46.76
CA LYS A 315 -54.28 46.12 -47.59
C LYS A 315 -52.77 46.34 -47.49
N GLU A 316 -52.31 47.58 -47.56
CA GLU A 316 -50.89 47.94 -47.38
C GLU A 316 -50.36 47.54 -45.99
N GLN A 317 -51.12 47.76 -44.91
CA GLN A 317 -50.74 47.28 -43.57
C GLN A 317 -50.61 45.77 -43.50
N LYS A 318 -51.53 45.01 -44.12
CA LYS A 318 -51.44 43.55 -44.16
C LYS A 318 -50.20 43.09 -44.93
N ASN A 319 -49.84 43.78 -46.00
CA ASN A 319 -48.64 43.48 -46.77
C ASN A 319 -47.36 43.82 -45.98
N ILE A 320 -47.31 44.99 -45.31
CA ILE A 320 -46.20 45.37 -44.44
C ILE A 320 -46.01 44.36 -43.29
N GLN A 321 -47.11 43.87 -42.70
CA GLN A 321 -47.03 42.85 -41.64
C GLN A 321 -46.41 41.54 -42.13
N LYS A 322 -46.86 41.05 -43.28
CA LYS A 322 -46.28 39.84 -43.91
C LYS A 322 -44.80 40.01 -44.23
N GLU A 323 -44.41 41.21 -44.64
CA GLU A 323 -43.01 41.52 -44.96
C GLU A 323 -42.13 41.57 -43.71
N ILE A 324 -42.63 42.12 -42.60
CA ILE A 324 -41.93 42.08 -41.30
C ILE A 324 -41.74 40.62 -40.84
N GLU A 325 -42.79 39.80 -40.91
CA GLU A 325 -42.70 38.37 -40.55
C GLU A 325 -41.69 37.62 -41.44
N ARG A 326 -41.69 37.90 -42.75
CA ARG A 326 -40.73 37.34 -43.71
C ARG A 326 -39.30 37.75 -43.36
N LEU A 327 -39.04 39.02 -43.09
CA LEU A 327 -37.72 39.52 -42.73
C LEU A 327 -37.24 38.98 -41.38
N SER A 328 -38.13 38.82 -40.40
CA SER A 328 -37.81 38.20 -39.11
C SER A 328 -37.37 36.75 -39.30
N LYS A 329 -38.11 35.97 -40.10
CA LYS A 329 -37.73 34.58 -40.39
C LYS A 329 -36.38 34.49 -41.11
N GLN A 330 -36.15 35.37 -42.09
CA GLN A 330 -34.88 35.43 -42.81
C GLN A 330 -33.70 35.83 -41.91
N LYS A 331 -33.94 36.72 -40.94
CA LYS A 331 -32.94 37.06 -39.91
C LYS A 331 -32.57 35.83 -39.10
N ASP A 332 -33.55 35.09 -38.59
CA ASP A 332 -33.30 33.91 -37.75
C ASP A 332 -32.57 32.80 -38.53
N GLU A 333 -32.97 32.55 -39.78
CA GLU A 333 -32.29 31.61 -40.68
C GLU A 333 -30.83 32.02 -40.93
N ALA A 334 -30.57 33.31 -41.19
CA ALA A 334 -29.22 33.83 -41.41
C ALA A 334 -28.34 33.77 -40.15
N LEU A 335 -28.91 34.04 -38.97
CA LEU A 335 -28.21 33.92 -37.69
C LEU A 335 -27.87 32.46 -37.36
N SER A 336 -28.79 31.53 -37.63
CA SER A 336 -28.56 30.10 -37.46
C SER A 336 -27.48 29.58 -38.41
N ALA A 337 -27.45 30.06 -39.66
CA ALA A 337 -26.41 29.70 -40.62
C ALA A 337 -25.01 30.15 -40.17
N ILE A 338 -24.87 31.39 -39.67
CA ILE A 338 -23.60 31.91 -39.13
C ILE A 338 -23.14 31.09 -37.92
N LYS A 339 -24.07 30.75 -37.02
CA LYS A 339 -23.75 29.94 -35.83
C LYS A 339 -23.25 28.54 -36.22
N SER A 340 -23.91 27.90 -37.18
CA SER A 340 -23.50 26.58 -37.68
C SER A 340 -22.14 26.64 -38.38
N GLU A 341 -21.85 27.72 -39.11
CA GLU A 341 -20.56 27.91 -39.77
C GLU A 341 -19.42 28.13 -38.75
N LEU A 342 -19.69 28.76 -37.61
CA LEU A 342 -18.73 28.90 -36.50
C LEU A 342 -18.45 27.55 -35.84
N GLU A 343 -19.51 26.80 -35.52
CA GLU A 343 -19.40 25.47 -34.91
C GLU A 343 -18.65 24.47 -35.79
N ALA A 344 -18.72 24.61 -37.12
CA ALA A 344 -17.97 23.78 -38.06
C ALA A 344 -16.48 24.15 -38.19
N LYS A 345 -16.06 25.33 -37.70
CA LYS A 345 -14.68 25.84 -37.81
C LYS A 345 -13.87 25.74 -36.52
N ILE A 346 -14.54 25.57 -35.39
CA ILE A 346 -13.95 25.25 -34.07
C ILE A 346 -13.88 23.74 -33.96
#